data_AF-R6M069-F1
#
_entry.id   AF-R6M069-F1
#
_cell.length_a   1.000
_cell.length_b   1.000
_cell.length_c   1.000
_cell.angle_alpha   90.00
_cell.angle_beta   90.00
_cell.angle_gamma   90.00
#
_symmetry.space_group_name_H-M   'P 1'
#
loop_
_entity.id
_entity.type
_entity.pdbx_description
1 polymer ?
#
loop_
_entity_poly.entity_id
_entity_poly.type
_entity_poly.pdbx_seq_one_letter_code
_entity_poly.pdbx_strand_id
1 'polypeptide(L)'
;MWYKFIPALKEVFEVNYTSIPEATNGKLPESDANVLRKRLMLDKCGEGLYVYIKLKGRDIIEYALGDENGNIEEDTVKNAKL
;
A
#
# COMPACT_ATOMS: atom_id res chain seq x y z
N MET A 1 2.48 -12.67 -0.27
CA MET A 1 2.82 -12.33 -1.66
C MET A 1 2.80 -10.82 -1.80
N TRP A 2 3.71 -10.23 -2.58
CA TRP A 2 3.74 -8.79 -2.86
C TRP A 2 2.80 -8.44 -4.00
N TYR A 3 2.09 -7.31 -3.88
CA TYR A 3 1.18 -6.79 -4.89
C TYR A 3 1.63 -5.41 -5.34
N LYS A 4 1.79 -5.23 -6.66
CA LYS A 4 2.07 -3.93 -7.27
C LYS A 4 0.85 -3.02 -7.04
N PHE A 5 1.05 -1.93 -6.32
CA PHE A 5 -0.06 -1.07 -5.88
C PHE A 5 -0.17 0.18 -6.75
N ILE A 6 0.85 1.05 -6.70
CA ILE A 6 0.86 2.32 -7.43
C ILE A 6 2.29 2.67 -7.89
N PRO A 7 2.45 3.51 -8.92
CA PRO A 7 3.73 4.14 -9.24
C PRO A 7 4.25 4.99 -8.06
N ALA A 8 5.55 4.91 -7.77
CA ALA A 8 6.22 5.66 -6.70
C ALA A 8 6.63 7.06 -7.19
N LEU A 9 5.66 7.84 -7.67
CA LEU A 9 5.88 9.19 -8.22
C LEU A 9 5.83 10.30 -7.17
N LYS A 10 5.35 9.99 -5.96
CA LYS A 10 5.22 10.93 -4.84
C LYS A 10 5.67 10.28 -3.55
N GLU A 11 6.32 11.06 -2.69
CA GLU A 11 6.90 10.58 -1.42
C GLU A 11 5.84 10.10 -0.43
N VAL A 12 4.59 10.54 -0.61
CA VAL A 12 3.47 10.17 0.25
C VAL A 12 2.42 9.44 -0.58
N PHE A 13 1.94 8.32 -0.05
CA PHE A 13 0.77 7.62 -0.57
C PHE A 13 -0.24 7.31 0.53
N GLU A 14 -1.48 7.11 0.11
CA GLU A 14 -2.61 6.83 1.00
C GLU A 14 -3.12 5.41 0.79
N VAL A 15 -3.39 4.72 1.89
CA VAL A 15 -4.07 3.43 1.92
C VAL A 15 -5.41 3.64 2.60
N ASN A 16 -6.47 3.32 1.88
CA ASN A 16 -7.83 3.25 2.40
C ASN A 16 -8.09 1.80 2.83
N TYR A 17 -8.54 1.60 4.07
CA TYR A 17 -8.81 0.27 4.61
C TYR A 17 -10.09 0.26 5.44
N THR A 18 -10.74 -0.89 5.47
CA THR A 18 -11.90 -1.14 6.33
C THR A 18 -11.91 -2.60 6.77
N SER A 19 -12.56 -2.87 7.89
CA SER A 19 -12.79 -4.23 8.39
C SER A 19 -14.15 -4.79 7.95
N ILE A 20 -14.90 -4.05 7.12
CA ILE A 20 -16.23 -4.47 6.68
C ILE A 20 -16.12 -5.55 5.59
N PRO A 21 -16.83 -6.69 5.73
CA PRO A 21 -16.78 -7.81 4.79
C PRO A 21 -17.29 -7.46 3.37
N GLU A 22 -18.11 -6.42 3.22
CA GLU A 22 -18.65 -5.97 1.93
C GLU A 22 -17.58 -5.34 1.01
N ALA A 23 -16.39 -5.02 1.56
CA ALA A 23 -15.24 -4.52 0.81
C ALA A 23 -14.59 -5.56 -0.13
N THR A 24 -14.98 -6.83 -0.04
CA THR A 24 -14.39 -7.95 -0.80
C THR A 24 -14.55 -7.81 -2.32
N ASN A 25 -15.47 -6.95 -2.80
CA ASN A 25 -15.73 -6.73 -4.23
C ASN A 25 -14.94 -5.56 -4.86
N GLY A 26 -13.91 -5.04 -4.20
CA GLY A 26 -13.03 -4.01 -4.76
C GLY A 26 -13.69 -2.64 -4.95
N LYS A 27 -14.88 -2.43 -4.39
CA LYS A 27 -15.61 -1.16 -4.38
C LYS A 27 -15.80 -0.73 -2.93
N LEU A 28 -14.85 0.05 -2.43
CA LEU A 28 -15.02 0.76 -1.16
C LEU A 28 -15.80 2.04 -1.44
N PRO A 29 -16.96 2.27 -0.82
CA PRO A 29 -17.61 3.58 -0.89
C PRO A 29 -16.71 4.57 -0.16
N GLU A 30 -16.14 5.56 -0.86
CA GLU A 30 -15.29 6.60 -0.25
C GLU A 30 -16.00 7.42 0.85
N SER A 31 -17.33 7.34 0.90
CA SER A 31 -18.21 8.03 1.86
C SER A 31 -18.65 7.16 3.05
N ASP A 32 -18.17 5.92 3.16
CA ASP A 32 -18.51 5.07 4.31
C ASP A 32 -17.68 5.49 5.54
N ALA A 33 -18.35 5.79 6.65
CA ALA A 33 -17.74 6.25 7.89
C ALA A 33 -16.74 5.23 8.50
N ASN A 34 -16.78 3.98 8.03
CA ASN A 34 -15.90 2.90 8.48
C ASN A 34 -14.65 2.72 7.60
N VAL A 35 -14.45 3.57 6.57
CA VAL A 35 -13.22 3.59 5.78
C VAL A 35 -12.21 4.48 6.48
N LEU A 36 -11.14 3.87 6.98
CA LEU A 36 -10.03 4.55 7.60
C LEU A 36 -8.95 4.86 6.56
N ARG A 37 -8.23 5.96 6.78
CA ARG A 37 -7.19 6.48 5.88
C ARG A 37 -5.84 6.47 6.58
N LYS A 38 -4.86 5.83 5.97
CA LYS A 38 -3.46 5.85 6.42
C LYS A 38 -2.56 6.50 5.39
N ARG A 39 -1.83 7.54 5.81
CA ARG A 39 -0.73 8.14 5.02
C ARG A 39 0.58 7.44 5.33
N LEU A 40 1.31 7.06 4.29
CA LEU A 40 2.59 6.36 4.37
C LEU A 40 3.63 7.10 3.53
N MET A 41 4.90 7.00 3.96
CA MET A 41 6.03 7.73 3.38
C MET A 41 7.02 6.76 2.74
N LEU A 42 7.41 7.07 1.51
CA LEU A 42 8.45 6.40 0.74
C LEU A 42 9.79 7.10 0.98
N ASP A 43 10.88 6.34 0.92
CA ASP A 43 12.24 6.92 1.07
C ASP A 43 12.73 7.64 -0.19
N LYS A 44 12.17 7.27 -1.34
CA LYS A 44 12.51 7.85 -2.64
C LYS A 44 11.36 7.69 -3.63
N CYS A 45 11.43 8.47 -4.69
CA CYS A 45 10.46 8.47 -5.79
C CYS A 45 11.18 8.57 -7.13
N GLY A 46 10.56 8.04 -8.18
CA GLY A 46 11.15 8.08 -9.51
C GLY A 46 10.30 7.36 -10.55
N GLU A 47 10.63 7.62 -11.81
CA GLU A 47 10.08 6.85 -12.93
C GLU A 47 10.59 5.40 -12.88
N GLY A 48 9.73 4.44 -13.24
CA GLY A 48 10.06 3.02 -13.18
C GLY A 48 10.02 2.38 -11.78
N LEU A 49 9.82 3.17 -10.71
CA LEU A 49 9.62 2.67 -9.35
C LEU A 49 8.14 2.50 -9.03
N TYR A 50 7.81 1.45 -8.30
CA TYR A 50 6.46 1.12 -7.87
C TYR A 50 6.42 0.77 -6.40
N VAL A 51 5.34 1.17 -5.74
CA VAL A 51 5.02 0.73 -4.39
C VAL A 51 4.41 -0.66 -4.47
N TYR A 52 5.01 -1.59 -3.74
CA TYR A 52 4.46 -2.91 -3.50
C TYR A 52 3.93 -2.98 -2.08
N ILE A 53 2.77 -3.60 -1.91
CA ILE A 53 2.18 -3.85 -0.60
C ILE A 53 1.94 -5.34 -0.40
N LYS A 54 2.03 -5.81 0.84
CA LYS A 54 1.59 -7.15 1.24
C LYS A 54 0.92 -7.09 2.60
N LEU A 55 -0.11 -7.90 2.77
CA LEU A 55 -0.74 -8.10 4.07
C LEU A 55 0.13 -9.06 4.90
N LYS A 56 0.53 -8.65 6.11
CA LYS A 56 1.34 -9.48 7.03
C LYS A 56 0.53 -9.94 8.25
N GLY A 57 -0.52 -9.20 8.60
CA GLY A 57 -1.43 -9.52 9.68
C GLY A 57 -2.79 -8.88 9.45
N ARG A 58 -3.71 -9.02 10.42
CA ARG A 58 -5.08 -8.50 10.31
C ARG A 58 -5.12 -6.98 10.10
N ASP A 59 -4.20 -6.26 10.73
CA ASP A 59 -4.10 -4.81 10.80
C ASP A 59 -2.69 -4.32 10.45
N ILE A 60 -1.88 -5.15 9.77
CA ILE A 60 -0.50 -4.84 9.45
C ILE A 60 -0.26 -5.10 7.96
N ILE A 61 0.15 -4.05 7.26
CA ILE A 61 0.72 -4.16 5.93
C ILE A 61 2.23 -3.94 5.97
N GLU A 62 2.91 -4.60 5.06
CA GLU A 62 4.28 -4.30 4.71
C GLU A 62 4.28 -3.65 3.33
N TYR A 63 5.06 -2.59 3.15
CA TYR A 63 5.20 -1.88 1.89
C TYR A 63 6.68 -1.67 1.57
N ALA A 64 7.01 -1.70 0.30
CA ALA A 64 8.38 -1.54 -0.19
C ALA A 64 8.35 -0.93 -1.60
N LEU A 65 9.50 -0.48 -2.06
CA LEU A 65 9.71 -0.11 -3.46
C LEU A 65 10.14 -1.34 -4.27
N GLY A 66 9.80 -1.33 -5.54
CA GLY A 66 10.28 -2.31 -6.50
C GLY A 66 10.24 -1.78 -7.93
N ASP A 67 10.89 -2.50 -8.83
CA ASP A 67 10.92 -2.16 -10.25
C ASP A 67 9.64 -2.61 -10.98
N GLU A 68 9.59 -2.37 -12.29
CA GLU A 68 8.44 -2.77 -13.12
C GLU A 68 8.20 -4.28 -13.17
N ASN A 69 9.25 -5.08 -12.96
CA ASN A 69 9.26 -6.54 -13.03
C ASN A 69 8.89 -7.20 -11.70
N GLY A 70 8.73 -6.42 -10.63
CA GLY A 70 8.42 -6.94 -9.30
C GLY A 70 9.65 -7.37 -8.49
N ASN A 71 10.84 -6.89 -8.86
CA ASN A 71 12.01 -7.02 -8.00
C ASN A 71 11.91 -5.99 -6.87
N ILE A 72 11.75 -6.48 -5.64
CA ILE A 72 11.58 -5.64 -4.45
C ILE A 72 12.94 -5.18 -3.92
N GLU A 73 13.06 -3.90 -3.62
CA GLU A 73 14.21 -3.31 -2.92
C GLU A 73 14.09 -3.59 -1.42
N GLU A 74 14.75 -4.66 -0.96
CA GLU A 74 14.64 -5.15 0.42
C GLU A 74 15.03 -4.12 1.50
N ASP A 75 15.90 -3.16 1.18
CA ASP A 75 16.30 -2.07 2.08
C ASP A 75 15.17 -1.04 2.33
N THR A 76 14.16 -1.01 1.46
CA THR A 76 13.03 -0.08 1.53
C THR A 76 11.81 -0.66 2.25
N VAL A 77 11.92 -1.89 2.76
CA VAL A 77 10.82 -2.63 3.37
C VAL A 77 10.42 -1.99 4.70
N LYS A 78 9.16 -1.55 4.78
CA LYS A 78 8.56 -0.91 5.95
C LYS A 78 7.27 -1.59 6.36
N ASN A 79 7.01 -1.61 7.66
CA ASN A 79 5.76 -2.14 8.23
C ASN A 79 4.89 -0.98 8.69
N ALA A 80 3.59 -1.03 8.39
CA ALA A 80 2.61 -0.07 8.86
C ALA A 80 1.41 -0.78 9.48
N LYS A 81 1.06 -0.34 10.69
CA LYS A 81 -0.20 -0.68 11.33
C LYS A 81 -1.31 0.19 10.74
N LEU A 82 -2.31 -0.49 10.18
CA LEU A 82 -3.55 0.10 9.65
C LEU A 82 -4.46 0.41 10.83
#